data_AF-A0AAU5F4B5-F1
#
_entry.id   AF-A0AAU5F4B5-F1
#
_cell.length_a   1.000
_cell.length_b   1.000
_cell.length_c   1.000
_cell.angle_alpha   90.00
_cell.angle_beta   90.00
_cell.angle_gamma   90.00
#
_symmetry.space_group_name_H-M   'P 1'
#
loop_
_entity.id
_entity.type
_entity.pdbx_description
1 polymer ?
#
loop_
_entity_poly.entity_id
_entity_poly.type
_entity_poly.pdbx_seq_one_letter_code
_entity_poly.pdbx_strand_id
1 'polypeptide(L)'
;MGADRGRGRGRRLRSAALLGCGGVLVAGCASMPDSGDVHAVQASQRADSQVQVYAVPPREGAAADEIVDGFLEAMTSDDPQFATARKYLTPQAARTWKPDLATTVLADGPNPQPNRTNDKDDSSSFTFRVTGKPVAVVDKQHAYQPAGQKSAYNETIHLVRQNTPSGKEWRIDALPEGLLLGQSDFQRIYRSVNKYYFASGQDRLVADPVYVRQRNDPETQMNLVTQTVMAVLEGPTNWLRPVVGSRFPSGTALKEGTKSLSFDDRNALKVPLNERASNVGGSQCRKMAAQLLFTLRDLTATRVGQVELDRANGSQLCVLGGDQAEGYAPDRISPKPGQYFVDAQGRLARMRAGARDSADSTDGVDSTDGDVVTELVPGPFGRAEQRLRTVAVERDERRAAGVTTDGRSMYVAPIVYDGELVKTLVTSQSKDPKDGLSAPSWDGRNDLWVADRDPGHLRLLRLDHGEGQPQEVDVAGLNGARIEQVRMSADGVRIALLVNEGGHTTLRIGRVERIGDPEHPQVSVVELRPGAPQMEDVTAVSWAGRSRLVVVGKESGGLQQQLRYMQTDGSLSAAGNLPGANRVTEIAAADDERLPLVAHSKEDGIVRLPPGANWKTAVKTGSSPVYPG
;
A
#
# COMPACT_ATOMS: atom_id res chain seq x y z
N MET A 1 -20.64 -28.50 70.62
CA MET A 1 -21.46 -29.19 71.64
C MET A 1 -22.88 -28.68 71.46
N GLY A 2 -23.92 -29.45 71.17
CA GLY A 2 -24.14 -30.88 71.03
C GLY A 2 -25.66 -31.07 70.97
N ALA A 3 -26.10 -32.10 70.24
CA ALA A 3 -27.44 -32.71 70.25
C ALA A 3 -28.63 -31.81 69.81
N ASP A 4 -29.34 -32.06 68.71
CA ASP A 4 -29.99 -33.28 68.19
C ASP A 4 -31.36 -33.61 68.82
N ARG A 5 -32.29 -33.94 67.91
CA ARG A 5 -33.57 -34.69 68.02
C ARG A 5 -34.86 -34.02 68.54
N GLY A 6 -35.91 -34.24 67.75
CA GLY A 6 -37.28 -34.32 68.25
C GLY A 6 -38.39 -34.30 67.20
N ARG A 7 -38.55 -35.37 66.40
CA ARG A 7 -39.75 -35.66 65.61
C ARG A 7 -40.93 -36.02 66.54
N GLY A 8 -42.15 -35.60 66.21
CA GLY A 8 -43.36 -36.06 66.89
C GLY A 8 -44.66 -35.81 66.11
N ARG A 9 -45.20 -36.88 65.52
CA ARG A 9 -46.50 -36.99 64.84
C ARG A 9 -47.68 -36.72 65.79
N GLY A 10 -48.76 -36.16 65.26
CA GLY A 10 -50.07 -36.16 65.93
C GLY A 10 -51.22 -35.82 64.98
N ARG A 11 -51.91 -36.84 64.49
CA ARG A 11 -53.04 -36.83 63.56
C ARG A 11 -54.35 -36.69 64.35
N ARG A 12 -55.31 -35.87 63.89
CA ARG A 12 -56.73 -36.24 63.65
C ARG A 12 -57.61 -35.01 63.36
N LEU A 13 -58.41 -35.18 62.32
CA LEU A 13 -59.49 -34.34 61.82
C LEU A 13 -60.53 -34.00 62.91
N ARG A 14 -61.17 -32.83 62.78
CA ARG A 14 -62.60 -32.64 63.03
C ARG A 14 -63.13 -31.37 62.32
N SER A 15 -63.99 -31.63 61.33
CA SER A 15 -65.30 -31.01 61.09
C SER A 15 -65.43 -29.50 60.85
N ALA A 16 -65.72 -29.20 59.58
CA ALA A 16 -66.87 -28.42 59.07
C ALA A 16 -67.16 -27.02 59.65
N ALA A 17 -67.14 -25.99 58.79
CA ALA A 17 -68.36 -25.41 58.21
C ALA A 17 -68.14 -23.99 57.64
N LEU A 18 -68.71 -23.77 56.44
CA LEU A 18 -69.30 -22.52 55.93
C LEU A 18 -68.41 -21.37 55.40
N LEU A 19 -68.33 -21.35 54.06
CA LEU A 19 -68.75 -20.25 53.16
C LEU A 19 -68.40 -18.79 53.55
N GLY A 20 -67.56 -18.15 52.73
CA GLY A 20 -67.48 -16.69 52.69
C GLY A 20 -66.30 -16.14 51.86
N CYS A 21 -66.51 -16.05 50.55
CA CYS A 21 -65.79 -15.26 49.53
C CYS A 21 -64.56 -14.43 49.94
N GLY A 22 -63.44 -14.68 49.27
CA GLY A 22 -62.28 -13.78 49.25
C GLY A 22 -61.23 -14.27 48.26
N GLY A 23 -61.52 -14.12 46.97
CA GLY A 23 -60.59 -14.46 45.90
C GLY A 23 -59.38 -13.52 45.84
N VAL A 24 -58.27 -14.11 45.39
CA VAL A 24 -57.16 -13.49 44.65
C VAL A 24 -56.26 -12.50 45.40
N LEU A 25 -55.15 -13.02 45.94
CA LEU A 25 -53.81 -12.39 45.89
C LEU A 25 -52.79 -13.54 45.74
N VAL A 26 -52.59 -14.02 44.50
CA VAL A 26 -51.38 -13.77 43.70
C VAL A 26 -50.09 -14.16 44.44
N ALA A 27 -49.66 -15.40 44.17
CA ALA A 27 -48.29 -15.83 44.35
C ALA A 27 -47.38 -15.02 43.41
N GLY A 28 -46.74 -13.98 43.94
CA GLY A 28 -45.66 -13.25 43.27
C GLY A 28 -44.32 -13.92 43.54
N CYS A 29 -44.09 -15.10 42.95
CA CYS A 29 -42.72 -15.55 42.67
C CYS A 29 -42.51 -15.37 41.17
N ALA A 30 -41.81 -14.31 40.78
CA ALA A 30 -41.33 -14.14 39.43
C ALA A 30 -40.30 -15.25 39.14
N SER A 31 -40.69 -16.28 38.40
CA SER A 31 -39.75 -17.22 37.79
C SER A 31 -39.15 -16.54 36.56
N MET A 32 -37.87 -16.17 36.65
CA MET A 32 -37.08 -15.84 35.46
C MET A 32 -37.03 -17.08 34.57
N PRO A 33 -37.40 -17.00 33.27
CA PRO A 33 -37.29 -18.14 32.36
C PRO A 33 -35.83 -18.57 32.20
N ASP A 34 -35.58 -19.84 32.43
CA ASP A 34 -34.27 -20.51 32.36
C ASP A 34 -33.79 -20.72 30.91
N SER A 35 -34.63 -20.38 29.92
CA SER A 35 -34.36 -20.57 28.50
C SER A 35 -35.00 -19.46 27.67
N GLY A 36 -34.19 -18.50 27.24
CA GLY A 36 -34.49 -17.64 26.11
C GLY A 36 -33.85 -18.24 24.85
N ASP A 37 -34.56 -18.23 23.73
CA ASP A 37 -33.98 -18.56 22.44
C ASP A 37 -32.78 -17.63 22.18
N VAL A 38 -31.60 -18.23 22.08
CA VAL A 38 -30.38 -17.51 21.74
C VAL A 38 -30.41 -17.26 20.25
N HIS A 39 -30.99 -16.14 19.84
CA HIS A 39 -30.68 -15.62 18.51
C HIS A 39 -29.22 -15.21 18.50
N ALA A 40 -28.44 -15.79 17.59
CA ALA A 40 -27.09 -15.31 17.30
C ALA A 40 -27.22 -13.85 16.84
N VAL A 41 -27.01 -12.92 17.76
CA VAL A 41 -26.68 -11.55 17.39
C VAL A 41 -25.38 -11.68 16.62
N GLN A 42 -25.39 -11.26 15.35
CA GLN A 42 -24.14 -11.01 14.64
C GLN A 42 -23.28 -10.19 15.59
N ALA A 43 -22.13 -10.75 16.00
CA ALA A 43 -21.11 -9.94 16.61
C ALA A 43 -20.92 -8.80 15.61
N SER A 44 -21.35 -7.60 15.99
CA SER A 44 -21.02 -6.41 15.25
C SER A 44 -19.52 -6.54 15.03
N GLN A 45 -19.11 -6.66 13.76
CA GLN A 45 -17.72 -6.47 13.42
C GLN A 45 -17.31 -5.25 14.22
N ARG A 46 -16.21 -5.34 14.99
CA ARG A 46 -15.62 -4.13 15.56
C ARG A 46 -15.42 -3.22 14.36
N ALA A 47 -16.38 -2.32 14.12
CA ALA A 47 -16.13 -1.13 13.37
C ALA A 47 -15.03 -0.51 14.21
N ASP A 48 -13.82 -0.48 13.67
CA ASP A 48 -12.84 0.48 14.13
C ASP A 48 -13.63 1.77 14.35
N SER A 49 -13.59 2.28 15.57
CA SER A 49 -14.40 3.42 15.99
C SER A 49 -13.82 4.64 15.29
N GLN A 50 -14.06 4.73 13.99
CA GLN A 50 -13.60 5.84 13.17
C GLN A 50 -14.42 7.04 13.63
N VAL A 51 -13.72 8.10 14.01
CA VAL A 51 -14.33 9.39 14.33
C VAL A 51 -15.01 9.88 13.07
N GLN A 52 -16.33 9.77 13.01
CA GLN A 52 -17.13 10.24 11.89
C GLN A 52 -17.39 11.73 12.05
N VAL A 53 -16.99 12.51 11.06
CA VAL A 53 -17.24 13.96 11.03
C VAL A 53 -18.53 14.19 10.26
N TYR A 54 -19.57 14.59 10.97
CA TYR A 54 -20.83 14.98 10.35
C TYR A 54 -20.76 16.45 9.95
N ALA A 55 -20.98 16.73 8.67
CA ALA A 55 -21.15 18.11 8.22
C ALA A 55 -22.45 18.69 8.80
N VAL A 56 -22.38 19.94 9.21
CA VAL A 56 -23.54 20.73 9.63
C VAL A 56 -23.95 21.64 8.47
N PRO A 57 -25.24 21.84 8.18
CA PRO A 57 -25.66 22.83 7.19
C PRO A 57 -25.32 24.27 7.63
N PRO A 58 -25.23 25.24 6.68
CA PRO A 58 -25.01 26.64 7.04
C PRO A 58 -26.13 27.14 7.96
N ARG A 59 -25.76 27.88 9.02
CA ARG A 59 -26.72 28.53 9.91
C ARG A 59 -27.44 29.65 9.18
N GLU A 60 -28.69 29.90 9.54
CA GLU A 60 -29.42 31.05 9.02
C GLU A 60 -28.68 32.34 9.38
N GLY A 61 -28.51 33.23 8.40
CA GLY A 61 -27.81 34.50 8.58
C GLY A 61 -26.30 34.40 8.85
N ALA A 62 -25.67 33.23 8.62
CA ALA A 62 -24.22 33.06 8.80
C ALA A 62 -23.40 34.10 8.01
N ALA A 63 -22.30 34.55 8.61
CA ALA A 63 -21.37 35.50 8.01
C ALA A 63 -20.56 34.85 6.86
N ALA A 64 -19.93 35.67 6.02
CA ALA A 64 -19.25 35.18 4.81
C ALA A 64 -18.05 34.26 5.13
N ASP A 65 -17.31 34.56 6.19
CA ASP A 65 -16.24 33.73 6.75
C ASP A 65 -16.78 32.40 7.29
N GLU A 66 -17.87 32.43 8.07
CA GLU A 66 -18.51 31.22 8.58
C GLU A 66 -19.01 30.29 7.45
N ILE A 67 -19.46 30.85 6.32
CA ILE A 67 -19.87 30.09 5.13
C ILE A 67 -18.66 29.40 4.47
N VAL A 68 -17.52 30.08 4.35
CA VAL A 68 -16.31 29.49 3.78
C VAL A 68 -15.74 28.42 4.69
N ASP A 69 -15.60 28.70 5.98
CA ASP A 69 -15.06 27.75 6.96
C ASP A 69 -15.95 26.51 7.07
N GLY A 70 -17.27 26.70 7.18
CA GLY A 70 -18.22 25.60 7.23
C GLY A 70 -18.24 24.77 5.93
N PHE A 71 -18.03 25.39 4.77
CA PHE A 71 -17.91 24.66 3.51
C PHE A 71 -16.63 23.81 3.44
N LEU A 72 -15.49 24.37 3.84
CA LEU A 72 -14.20 23.66 3.89
C LEU A 72 -14.25 22.51 4.91
N GLU A 73 -14.90 22.70 6.05
CA GLU A 73 -15.15 21.64 7.02
C GLU A 73 -16.09 20.56 6.44
N ALA A 74 -17.17 20.96 5.76
CA ALA A 74 -18.12 20.02 5.16
C ALA A 74 -17.50 19.14 4.06
N MET A 75 -16.41 19.57 3.40
CA MET A 75 -15.64 18.73 2.47
C MET A 75 -15.01 17.50 3.13
N THR A 76 -14.76 17.55 4.44
CA THR A 76 -14.16 16.45 5.20
C THR A 76 -15.20 15.36 5.56
N SER A 77 -16.49 15.68 5.49
CA SER A 77 -17.59 14.76 5.83
C SER A 77 -17.77 13.63 4.83
N ASP A 78 -18.41 12.54 5.23
CA ASP A 78 -18.72 11.37 4.40
C ASP A 78 -20.13 11.35 3.81
N ASP A 79 -20.83 12.48 3.90
CA ASP A 79 -22.20 12.68 3.41
C ASP A 79 -22.36 12.22 1.95
N PRO A 80 -23.38 11.38 1.64
CA PRO A 80 -23.73 11.00 0.28
C PRO A 80 -23.74 12.19 -0.68
N GLN A 81 -22.98 12.08 -1.77
CA GLN A 81 -22.89 13.10 -2.83
C GLN A 81 -22.49 14.51 -2.35
N PHE A 82 -21.95 14.62 -1.12
CA PHE A 82 -21.66 15.88 -0.43
C PHE A 82 -22.90 16.78 -0.31
N ALA A 83 -24.06 16.19 -0.02
CA ALA A 83 -25.34 16.90 0.01
C ALA A 83 -25.33 18.12 0.94
N THR A 84 -24.66 18.04 2.10
CA THR A 84 -24.54 19.13 3.07
C THR A 84 -23.55 20.19 2.63
N ALA A 85 -22.38 19.81 2.08
CA ALA A 85 -21.45 20.79 1.52
C ALA A 85 -22.12 21.60 0.38
N ARG A 86 -22.95 20.95 -0.44
CA ARG A 86 -23.72 21.61 -1.50
C ARG A 86 -24.72 22.66 -0.97
N LYS A 87 -25.13 22.62 0.30
CA LYS A 87 -26.02 23.63 0.91
C LYS A 87 -25.33 24.99 1.11
N TYR A 88 -24.00 25.02 1.18
CA TYR A 88 -23.21 26.25 1.24
C TYR A 88 -23.06 26.95 -0.13
N LEU A 89 -23.36 26.23 -1.21
CA LEU A 89 -23.24 26.71 -2.58
C LEU A 89 -24.56 27.33 -3.08
N THR A 90 -24.47 28.19 -4.08
CA THR A 90 -25.64 28.59 -4.87
C THR A 90 -26.20 27.38 -5.65
N PRO A 91 -27.49 27.35 -6.05
CA PRO A 91 -28.06 26.25 -6.82
C PRO A 91 -27.31 25.94 -8.13
N GLN A 92 -26.68 26.94 -8.75
CA GLN A 92 -25.88 26.75 -9.94
C GLN A 92 -24.55 26.06 -9.59
N ALA A 93 -23.78 26.62 -8.66
CA ALA A 93 -22.52 26.03 -8.21
C ALA A 93 -22.72 24.61 -7.64
N ALA A 94 -23.80 24.39 -6.88
CA ALA A 94 -24.18 23.08 -6.35
C ALA A 94 -24.46 22.03 -7.43
N ARG A 95 -24.83 22.41 -8.66
CA ARG A 95 -25.04 21.47 -9.77
C ARG A 95 -23.78 21.22 -10.57
N THR A 96 -22.90 22.21 -10.66
CA THR A 96 -21.70 22.13 -11.51
C THR A 96 -20.47 21.62 -10.77
N TRP A 97 -20.38 21.84 -9.45
CA TRP A 97 -19.24 21.41 -8.64
C TRP A 97 -19.10 19.90 -8.57
N LYS A 98 -17.93 19.39 -8.95
CA LYS A 98 -17.60 17.97 -9.02
C LYS A 98 -16.51 17.62 -7.99
N PRO A 99 -16.90 17.17 -6.79
CA PRO A 99 -15.94 16.81 -5.73
C PRO A 99 -15.04 15.63 -6.12
N ASP A 100 -15.54 14.69 -6.91
CA ASP A 100 -14.80 13.47 -7.26
C ASP A 100 -13.79 13.64 -8.41
N LEU A 101 -13.63 14.87 -8.96
CA LEU A 101 -12.66 15.12 -10.04
C LEU A 101 -11.21 15.04 -9.57
N ALA A 102 -10.94 15.57 -8.39
CA ALA A 102 -9.61 15.60 -7.79
C ALA A 102 -9.70 15.88 -6.28
N THR A 103 -8.68 15.49 -5.53
CA THR A 103 -8.50 15.89 -4.14
C THR A 103 -7.10 16.47 -3.99
N THR A 104 -7.02 17.76 -3.67
CA THR A 104 -5.76 18.43 -3.34
C THR A 104 -5.48 18.26 -1.86
N VAL A 105 -4.30 17.71 -1.54
CA VAL A 105 -3.84 17.49 -0.17
C VAL A 105 -2.82 18.57 0.16
N LEU A 106 -3.09 19.33 1.22
CA LEU A 106 -2.22 20.33 1.78
C LEU A 106 -1.46 19.75 3.00
N ALA A 107 -0.24 20.23 3.26
CA ALA A 107 0.56 19.81 4.41
C ALA A 107 -0.20 20.09 5.72
N ASP A 108 -0.72 21.31 5.83
CA ASP A 108 -1.60 21.77 6.88
C ASP A 108 -3.04 21.88 6.35
N GLY A 109 -3.97 22.45 7.14
CA GLY A 109 -5.32 22.75 6.65
C GLY A 109 -5.37 23.90 5.64
N PRO A 110 -6.46 24.03 4.86
CA PRO A 110 -6.70 25.21 4.04
C PRO A 110 -6.77 26.48 4.91
N ASN A 111 -6.12 27.55 4.48
CA ASN A 111 -6.11 28.84 5.18
C ASN A 111 -6.86 29.91 4.36
N PRO A 112 -8.18 30.08 4.57
CA PRO A 112 -8.97 31.12 3.91
C PRO A 112 -8.67 32.49 4.51
N GLN A 113 -8.35 33.47 3.66
CA GLN A 113 -8.15 34.86 4.06
C GLN A 113 -9.06 35.78 3.23
N PRO A 114 -9.78 36.72 3.88
CA PRO A 114 -10.61 37.67 3.16
C PRO A 114 -9.74 38.57 2.28
N ASN A 115 -10.11 38.72 1.00
CA ASN A 115 -9.38 39.55 0.06
C ASN A 115 -9.80 41.03 0.21
N ARG A 116 -9.34 41.68 1.29
CA ARG A 116 -9.78 43.02 1.73
C ARG A 116 -9.38 44.18 0.79
N THR A 117 -8.70 43.92 -0.33
CA THR A 117 -8.24 44.98 -1.24
C THR A 117 -9.35 45.67 -2.03
N ASN A 118 -10.57 45.10 -2.13
CA ASN A 118 -11.65 45.66 -2.97
C ASN A 118 -13.06 45.74 -2.34
N ASP A 119 -13.31 45.14 -1.17
CA ASP A 119 -14.67 45.05 -0.61
C ASP A 119 -14.89 46.07 0.52
N LYS A 120 -15.71 47.09 0.26
CA LYS A 120 -16.38 47.85 1.32
C LYS A 120 -17.44 46.92 1.95
N ASP A 121 -17.65 47.03 3.26
CA ASP A 121 -18.57 46.22 4.12
C ASP A 121 -20.04 46.07 3.64
N ASP A 122 -20.41 46.69 2.52
CA ASP A 122 -21.75 46.74 1.92
C ASP A 122 -21.81 46.15 0.48
N SER A 123 -20.77 45.41 0.06
CA SER A 123 -20.76 44.74 -1.25
C SER A 123 -21.69 43.51 -1.27
N SER A 124 -22.39 43.30 -2.39
CA SER A 124 -23.23 42.10 -2.61
C SER A 124 -22.44 40.83 -2.93
N SER A 125 -21.12 40.95 -2.98
CA SER A 125 -20.15 39.91 -3.32
C SER A 125 -18.95 39.99 -2.39
N PHE A 126 -18.34 38.84 -2.08
CA PHE A 126 -17.16 38.78 -1.22
C PHE A 126 -16.19 37.70 -1.72
N THR A 127 -14.89 37.98 -1.71
CA THR A 127 -13.87 37.01 -2.17
C THR A 127 -12.92 36.60 -1.06
N PHE A 128 -12.73 35.29 -0.90
CA PHE A 128 -11.68 34.70 -0.07
C PHE A 128 -10.56 34.15 -0.93
N ARG A 129 -9.32 34.35 -0.48
CA ARG A 129 -8.13 33.70 -1.01
C ARG A 129 -7.76 32.53 -0.09
N VAL A 130 -7.75 31.31 -0.61
CA VAL A 130 -7.39 30.10 0.13
C VAL A 130 -5.97 29.71 -0.20
N THR A 131 -5.13 29.61 0.82
CA THR A 131 -3.70 29.33 0.67
C THR A 131 -3.27 28.07 1.42
N GLY A 132 -2.17 27.45 0.98
CA GLY A 132 -1.56 26.31 1.66
C GLY A 132 -0.34 25.76 0.94
N LYS A 133 0.36 24.81 1.56
CA LYS A 133 1.48 24.09 0.92
C LYS A 133 0.97 22.75 0.38
N PRO A 134 0.86 22.55 -0.94
CA PRO A 134 0.38 21.28 -1.49
C PRO A 134 1.42 20.18 -1.28
N VAL A 135 0.98 19.00 -0.87
CA VAL A 135 1.81 17.79 -0.77
C VAL A 135 1.44 16.75 -1.82
N ALA A 136 0.18 16.74 -2.28
CA ALA A 136 -0.26 15.85 -3.33
C ALA A 136 -1.57 16.27 -3.99
N VAL A 137 -1.85 15.65 -5.13
CA VAL A 137 -3.16 15.63 -5.77
C VAL A 137 -3.54 14.18 -6.03
N VAL A 138 -4.75 13.78 -5.64
CA VAL A 138 -5.38 12.53 -6.04
C VAL A 138 -6.31 12.83 -7.21
N ASP A 139 -6.13 12.17 -8.35
CA ASP A 139 -6.97 12.38 -9.53
C ASP A 139 -8.24 11.52 -9.51
N LYS A 140 -9.09 11.69 -10.55
CA LYS A 140 -10.32 10.91 -10.73
C LYS A 140 -10.12 9.40 -10.90
N GLN A 141 -8.90 8.93 -11.18
CA GLN A 141 -8.54 7.51 -11.19
C GLN A 141 -8.06 7.02 -9.82
N HIS A 142 -8.20 7.86 -8.79
CA HIS A 142 -7.72 7.65 -7.43
C HIS A 142 -6.19 7.59 -7.34
N ALA A 143 -5.46 8.04 -8.36
CA ALA A 143 -4.00 8.00 -8.37
C ALA A 143 -3.43 9.16 -7.55
N TYR A 144 -2.62 8.85 -6.54
CA TYR A 144 -1.87 9.85 -5.80
C TYR A 144 -0.68 10.33 -6.61
N GLN A 145 -0.52 11.65 -6.70
CA GLN A 145 0.61 12.28 -7.35
C GLN A 145 1.22 13.29 -6.39
N PRO A 146 2.48 13.12 -5.96
CA PRO A 146 3.16 14.10 -5.14
C PRO A 146 3.15 15.45 -5.82
N ALA A 147 2.73 16.48 -5.09
CA ALA A 147 3.03 17.84 -5.49
C ALA A 147 4.54 17.95 -5.32
N GLY A 148 5.29 18.09 -6.42
CA GLY A 148 6.74 18.30 -6.36
C GLY A 148 7.08 19.60 -5.60
N GLN A 149 8.22 20.23 -5.89
CA GLN A 149 8.52 21.58 -5.38
C GLN A 149 7.65 22.68 -6.03
N LYS A 150 6.37 22.38 -6.32
CA LYS A 150 5.42 23.34 -6.87
C LYS A 150 5.18 24.48 -5.90
N SER A 151 4.90 25.64 -6.48
CA SER A 151 4.49 26.87 -5.81
C SER A 151 3.31 26.62 -4.86
N ALA A 152 3.19 27.45 -3.83
CA ALA A 152 2.10 27.40 -2.86
C ALA A 152 0.73 27.31 -3.53
N TYR A 153 -0.18 26.54 -2.94
CA TYR A 153 -1.59 26.52 -3.31
C TYR A 153 -2.18 27.90 -3.03
N ASN A 154 -2.89 28.45 -4.01
CA ASN A 154 -3.42 29.79 -3.96
C ASN A 154 -4.58 29.94 -4.93
N GLU A 155 -5.79 29.69 -4.43
CA GLU A 155 -7.03 29.75 -5.20
C GLU A 155 -8.04 30.68 -4.52
N THR A 156 -9.13 31.02 -5.21
CA THR A 156 -10.17 31.92 -4.67
C THR A 156 -11.53 31.24 -4.54
N ILE A 157 -12.26 31.58 -3.48
CA ILE A 157 -13.68 31.26 -3.29
C ILE A 157 -14.45 32.59 -3.32
N HIS A 158 -15.46 32.66 -4.19
CA HIS A 158 -16.32 33.83 -4.33
C HIS A 158 -17.71 33.54 -3.77
N LEU A 159 -18.27 34.54 -3.09
CA LEU A 159 -19.58 34.48 -2.46
C LEU A 159 -20.46 35.60 -2.97
N VAL A 160 -21.76 35.33 -3.02
CA VAL A 160 -22.82 36.30 -3.33
C VAL A 160 -23.96 36.18 -2.33
N ARG A 161 -24.72 37.26 -2.15
CA ARG A 161 -25.98 37.19 -1.39
C ARG A 161 -27.09 36.63 -2.27
N GLN A 162 -27.72 35.55 -1.82
CA GLN A 162 -28.87 34.93 -2.45
C GLN A 162 -30.13 35.10 -1.60
N ASN A 163 -31.27 35.34 -2.25
CA ASN A 163 -32.56 35.31 -1.57
C ASN A 163 -32.92 33.87 -1.19
N THR A 164 -33.11 33.62 0.09
CA THR A 164 -33.66 32.41 0.70
C THR A 164 -35.03 32.73 1.31
N PRO A 165 -35.85 31.72 1.67
CA PRO A 165 -37.09 31.95 2.42
C PRO A 165 -36.88 32.73 3.74
N SER A 166 -35.70 32.59 4.34
CA SER A 166 -35.33 33.21 5.62
C SER A 166 -34.71 34.62 5.47
N GLY A 167 -34.40 35.07 4.25
CA GLY A 167 -33.83 36.39 3.98
C GLY A 167 -32.74 36.39 2.90
N LYS A 168 -31.85 37.39 2.90
CA LYS A 168 -30.66 37.40 2.03
C LYS A 168 -29.49 36.76 2.77
N GLU A 169 -29.03 35.62 2.28
CA GLU A 169 -27.93 34.87 2.89
C GLU A 169 -26.73 34.74 1.95
N TRP A 170 -25.54 34.61 2.52
CA TRP A 170 -24.32 34.35 1.74
C TRP A 170 -24.29 32.91 1.23
N ARG A 171 -23.89 32.75 -0.03
CA ARG A 171 -23.64 31.45 -0.69
C ARG A 171 -22.46 31.55 -1.63
N ILE A 172 -21.72 30.45 -1.75
CA ILE A 172 -20.57 30.35 -2.66
C ILE A 172 -21.07 30.12 -4.10
N ASP A 173 -20.69 30.98 -5.04
CA ASP A 173 -21.05 30.87 -6.45
C ASP A 173 -19.88 30.50 -7.36
N ALA A 174 -18.63 30.73 -6.94
CA ALA A 174 -17.45 30.24 -7.66
C ALA A 174 -16.38 29.70 -6.70
N LEU A 175 -15.82 28.56 -7.07
CA LEU A 175 -14.83 27.79 -6.29
C LEU A 175 -14.02 26.87 -7.21
N PRO A 176 -12.82 26.43 -6.78
CA PRO A 176 -12.08 25.39 -7.49
C PRO A 176 -12.83 24.05 -7.51
N GLU A 177 -12.61 23.26 -8.54
CA GLU A 177 -13.15 21.90 -8.65
C GLU A 177 -12.43 20.93 -7.70
N GLY A 178 -13.14 19.88 -7.29
CA GLY A 178 -12.62 18.85 -6.41
C GLY A 178 -12.68 19.20 -4.92
N LEU A 179 -11.95 18.41 -4.14
CA LEU A 179 -11.83 18.55 -2.69
C LEU A 179 -10.49 19.18 -2.31
N LEU A 180 -10.47 19.90 -1.19
CA LEU A 180 -9.26 20.47 -0.58
C LEU A 180 -9.18 20.01 0.87
N LEU A 181 -8.17 19.20 1.19
CA LEU A 181 -8.02 18.55 2.49
C LEU A 181 -6.63 18.82 3.07
N GLY A 182 -6.54 18.97 4.39
CA GLY A 182 -5.25 18.86 5.09
C GLY A 182 -4.78 17.40 5.14
N GLN A 183 -3.47 17.19 5.29
CA GLN A 183 -2.87 15.86 5.27
C GLN A 183 -3.43 14.94 6.37
N SER A 184 -3.70 15.47 7.56
CA SER A 184 -4.31 14.72 8.66
C SER A 184 -5.73 14.25 8.34
N ASP A 185 -6.54 15.09 7.69
CA ASP A 185 -7.90 14.71 7.25
C ASP A 185 -7.82 13.69 6.12
N PHE A 186 -6.93 13.89 5.16
CA PHE A 186 -6.72 12.93 4.07
C PHE A 186 -6.36 11.53 4.59
N GLN A 187 -5.44 11.43 5.56
CA GLN A 187 -5.05 10.15 6.17
C GLN A 187 -6.17 9.49 6.98
N ARG A 188 -7.11 10.28 7.53
CA ARG A 188 -8.29 9.77 8.24
C ARG A 188 -9.38 9.30 7.28
N ILE A 189 -9.54 10.01 6.16
CA ILE A 189 -10.67 9.87 5.25
C ILE A 189 -10.38 8.92 4.09
N TYR A 190 -9.12 8.78 3.68
CA TYR A 190 -8.72 7.95 2.55
C TYR A 190 -7.80 6.81 2.99
N ARG A 191 -7.90 5.70 2.27
CA ARG A 191 -7.03 4.53 2.43
C ARG A 191 -6.36 4.21 1.11
N SER A 192 -5.06 3.96 1.18
CA SER A 192 -4.32 3.36 0.07
C SER A 192 -4.76 1.90 -0.11
N VAL A 193 -5.12 1.52 -1.33
CA VAL A 193 -5.51 0.16 -1.74
C VAL A 193 -4.78 -0.22 -3.01
N ASN A 194 -4.42 -1.50 -3.16
CA ASN A 194 -3.77 -1.99 -4.37
C ASN A 194 -4.82 -2.56 -5.34
N LYS A 195 -4.99 -1.95 -6.50
CA LYS A 195 -5.70 -2.58 -7.61
C LYS A 195 -4.73 -3.49 -8.36
N TYR A 196 -5.17 -4.69 -8.74
CA TYR A 196 -4.32 -5.62 -9.47
C TYR A 196 -4.71 -5.73 -10.95
N TYR A 197 -3.70 -5.64 -11.82
CA TYR A 197 -3.82 -5.77 -13.28
C TYR A 197 -2.73 -6.67 -13.84
N PHE A 198 -2.93 -7.26 -15.01
CA PHE A 198 -1.94 -8.15 -15.60
C PHE A 198 -0.83 -7.36 -16.30
N ALA A 199 0.42 -7.69 -16.05
CA ALA A 199 1.55 -7.17 -16.83
C ALA A 199 1.41 -7.57 -18.31
N SER A 200 1.75 -6.64 -19.21
CA SER A 200 1.71 -6.88 -20.65
C SER A 200 2.58 -8.08 -21.05
N GLY A 201 1.97 -9.03 -21.77
CA GLY A 201 2.64 -10.27 -22.21
C GLY A 201 2.89 -11.30 -21.11
N GLN A 202 2.34 -11.14 -19.91
CA GLN A 202 2.54 -12.09 -18.80
C GLN A 202 1.24 -12.47 -18.09
N ASP A 203 1.23 -13.68 -17.53
CA ASP A 203 0.20 -14.16 -16.61
C ASP A 203 0.60 -13.88 -15.17
N ARG A 204 0.84 -12.60 -14.91
CA ARG A 204 1.27 -12.09 -13.62
C ARG A 204 0.64 -10.75 -13.32
N LEU A 205 0.21 -10.57 -12.07
CA LEU A 205 -0.40 -9.35 -11.61
C LEU A 205 0.64 -8.31 -11.17
N VAL A 206 0.22 -7.05 -11.23
CA VAL A 206 0.96 -5.85 -10.82
C VAL A 206 0.07 -5.06 -9.88
N ALA A 207 0.62 -4.63 -8.75
CA ALA A 207 -0.09 -3.75 -7.82
C ALA A 207 -0.03 -2.30 -8.30
N ASP A 208 -1.21 -1.71 -8.49
CA ASP A 208 -1.46 -0.31 -8.86
C ASP A 208 -2.11 0.40 -7.65
N PRO A 209 -1.31 1.01 -6.76
CA PRO A 209 -1.83 1.65 -5.56
C PRO A 209 -2.66 2.89 -5.90
N VAL A 210 -3.80 3.03 -5.22
CA VAL A 210 -4.71 4.16 -5.34
C VAL A 210 -5.33 4.51 -3.99
N TYR A 211 -5.83 5.74 -3.85
CA TYR A 211 -6.50 6.20 -2.63
C TYR A 211 -8.02 6.17 -2.79
N VAL A 212 -8.66 5.25 -2.07
CA VAL A 212 -10.11 5.14 -2.02
C VAL A 212 -10.60 5.74 -0.71
N ARG A 213 -11.70 6.48 -0.79
CA ARG A 213 -12.31 7.12 0.39
C ARG A 213 -12.92 6.04 1.30
N GLN A 214 -12.56 6.05 2.57
CA GLN A 214 -13.18 5.23 3.59
C GLN A 214 -14.59 5.78 3.88
N ARG A 215 -15.58 5.27 3.16
CA ARG A 215 -17.00 5.53 3.43
C ARG A 215 -17.65 4.24 3.88
N ASN A 216 -18.39 4.34 4.99
CA ASN A 216 -19.40 3.37 5.38
C ASN A 216 -20.72 4.13 5.44
N ASP A 217 -21.45 4.12 4.33
CA ASP A 217 -22.68 4.87 4.19
C ASP A 217 -23.86 4.02 4.72
N PRO A 218 -24.51 4.38 5.84
CA PRO A 218 -25.62 3.62 6.36
C PRO A 218 -26.86 3.65 5.45
N GLU A 219 -27.02 4.70 4.63
CA GLU A 219 -28.18 4.86 3.74
C GLU A 219 -27.97 4.18 2.39
N THR A 220 -26.81 4.39 1.76
CA THR A 220 -26.50 3.76 0.46
C THR A 220 -25.92 2.36 0.58
N GLN A 221 -25.52 1.94 1.79
CA GLN A 221 -24.79 0.70 2.08
C GLN A 221 -23.43 0.61 1.37
N MET A 222 -22.94 1.73 0.81
CA MET A 222 -21.65 1.80 0.16
C MET A 222 -20.55 1.54 1.19
N ASN A 223 -19.71 0.57 0.89
CA ASN A 223 -18.60 0.16 1.74
C ASN A 223 -17.28 0.14 0.95
N LEU A 224 -16.17 0.03 1.67
CA LEU A 224 -14.83 0.02 1.07
C LEU A 224 -14.63 -1.10 0.04
N VAL A 225 -15.22 -2.28 0.26
CA VAL A 225 -15.14 -3.42 -0.67
C VAL A 225 -15.78 -3.06 -2.01
N THR A 226 -16.98 -2.50 -1.98
CA THR A 226 -17.75 -2.11 -3.16
C THR A 226 -17.02 -1.04 -3.95
N GLN A 227 -16.54 0.01 -3.29
CA GLN A 227 -15.74 1.07 -3.92
C GLN A 227 -14.46 0.53 -4.56
N THR A 228 -13.77 -0.38 -3.88
CA THR A 228 -12.54 -0.98 -4.42
C THR A 228 -12.82 -1.84 -5.64
N VAL A 229 -13.90 -2.64 -5.63
CA VAL A 229 -14.32 -3.43 -6.80
C VAL A 229 -14.67 -2.51 -7.97
N MET A 230 -15.44 -1.44 -7.73
CA MET A 230 -15.75 -0.44 -8.76
C MET A 230 -14.47 0.17 -9.35
N ALA A 231 -13.52 0.58 -8.51
CA ALA A 231 -12.25 1.15 -8.95
C ALA A 231 -11.40 0.16 -9.77
N VAL A 232 -11.45 -1.16 -9.48
CA VAL A 232 -10.80 -2.18 -10.32
C VAL A 232 -11.43 -2.24 -11.71
N LEU A 233 -12.76 -2.21 -11.78
CA LEU A 233 -13.54 -2.27 -13.02
C LEU A 233 -13.32 -1.03 -13.91
N GLU A 234 -13.08 0.13 -13.31
CA GLU A 234 -12.72 1.38 -14.02
C GLU A 234 -11.36 1.30 -14.73
N GLY A 235 -10.45 0.47 -14.22
CA GLY A 235 -9.16 0.16 -14.84
C GLY A 235 -7.93 0.81 -14.18
N PRO A 236 -6.74 0.54 -14.74
CA PRO A 236 -5.48 0.98 -14.15
C PRO A 236 -5.29 2.49 -14.21
N THR A 237 -4.42 3.01 -13.34
CA THR A 237 -3.98 4.40 -13.38
C THR A 237 -3.31 4.74 -14.72
N ASN A 238 -3.35 6.01 -15.10
CA ASN A 238 -2.76 6.47 -16.36
C ASN A 238 -1.27 6.13 -16.48
N TRP A 239 -0.56 6.06 -15.34
CA TRP A 239 0.86 5.74 -15.29
C TRP A 239 1.14 4.27 -15.59
N LEU A 240 0.40 3.32 -15.01
CA LEU A 240 0.68 1.89 -15.27
C LEU A 240 0.02 1.37 -16.55
N ARG A 241 -1.06 2.00 -17.03
CA ARG A 241 -1.84 1.56 -18.20
C ARG A 241 -1.02 1.16 -19.44
N PRO A 242 0.13 1.79 -19.79
CA PRO A 242 0.91 1.33 -20.95
C PRO A 242 1.52 -0.06 -20.80
N VAL A 243 1.76 -0.53 -19.57
CA VAL A 243 2.47 -1.79 -19.28
C VAL A 243 1.61 -2.82 -18.54
N VAL A 244 0.36 -2.48 -18.21
CA VAL A 244 -0.60 -3.39 -17.58
C VAL A 244 -1.96 -3.35 -18.28
N GLY A 245 -2.70 -4.45 -18.22
CA GLY A 245 -4.03 -4.57 -18.81
C GLY A 245 -5.06 -5.16 -17.86
N SER A 246 -6.28 -4.62 -17.93
CA SER A 246 -7.45 -5.27 -17.34
C SER A 246 -7.93 -6.42 -18.22
N ARG A 247 -8.36 -7.51 -17.60
CA ARG A 247 -8.97 -8.67 -18.25
C ARG A 247 -10.49 -8.58 -18.29
N PHE A 248 -11.05 -7.58 -17.63
CA PHE A 248 -12.44 -7.18 -17.82
C PHE A 248 -12.61 -6.53 -19.20
N PRO A 249 -13.63 -6.91 -19.98
CA PRO A 249 -14.01 -6.19 -21.19
C PRO A 249 -14.28 -4.70 -20.90
N SER A 250 -14.00 -3.83 -21.88
CA SER A 250 -14.23 -2.39 -21.71
C SER A 250 -15.72 -2.09 -21.45
N GLY A 251 -15.98 -1.28 -20.42
CA GLY A 251 -17.32 -0.94 -19.97
C GLY A 251 -17.98 -2.00 -19.07
N THR A 252 -17.26 -3.03 -18.63
CA THR A 252 -17.74 -3.87 -17.52
C THR A 252 -17.91 -3.02 -16.27
N ALA A 253 -19.07 -3.15 -15.64
CA ALA A 253 -19.43 -2.52 -14.38
C ALA A 253 -20.22 -3.52 -13.54
N LEU A 254 -20.47 -3.19 -12.27
CA LEU A 254 -21.44 -3.92 -11.47
C LEU A 254 -22.82 -3.89 -12.13
N LYS A 255 -23.61 -4.95 -11.91
CA LYS A 255 -25.00 -5.01 -12.37
C LYS A 255 -25.80 -3.83 -11.78
N GLU A 256 -26.65 -3.22 -12.60
CA GLU A 256 -27.54 -2.14 -12.16
C GLU A 256 -28.35 -2.56 -10.91
N GLY A 257 -28.43 -1.66 -9.93
CA GLY A 257 -29.08 -1.92 -8.63
C GLY A 257 -28.18 -2.57 -7.58
N THR A 258 -26.93 -2.93 -7.90
CA THR A 258 -25.95 -3.39 -6.90
C THR A 258 -25.53 -2.23 -6.00
N LYS A 259 -26.03 -2.21 -4.77
CA LYS A 259 -25.72 -1.15 -3.79
C LYS A 259 -24.46 -1.43 -2.97
N SER A 260 -24.26 -2.69 -2.61
CA SER A 260 -23.16 -3.13 -1.77
C SER A 260 -22.72 -4.54 -2.12
N LEU A 261 -21.47 -4.84 -1.81
CA LEU A 261 -20.87 -6.17 -1.88
C LEU A 261 -20.43 -6.58 -0.47
N SER A 262 -20.69 -7.83 -0.11
CA SER A 262 -20.34 -8.41 1.19
C SER A 262 -19.84 -9.83 1.00
N PHE A 263 -18.89 -10.23 1.85
CA PHE A 263 -18.44 -11.61 1.90
C PHE A 263 -19.52 -12.49 2.53
N ASP A 264 -19.63 -13.74 2.05
CA ASP A 264 -20.45 -14.76 2.69
C ASP A 264 -19.70 -15.44 3.86
N ASP A 265 -20.35 -16.40 4.52
CA ASP A 265 -19.80 -17.15 5.66
C ASP A 265 -18.56 -17.99 5.30
N ARG A 266 -18.25 -18.17 4.01
CA ARG A 266 -17.07 -18.89 3.51
C ARG A 266 -15.97 -17.94 3.04
N ASN A 267 -16.08 -16.65 3.34
CA ASN A 267 -15.20 -15.59 2.83
C ASN A 267 -15.16 -15.54 1.30
N ALA A 268 -16.28 -15.83 0.64
CA ALA A 268 -16.49 -15.68 -0.78
C ALA A 268 -17.08 -14.31 -1.09
N LEU A 269 -16.59 -13.64 -2.12
CA LEU A 269 -17.25 -12.45 -2.66
C LEU A 269 -17.96 -12.78 -3.96
N LYS A 270 -19.28 -12.60 -3.97
CA LYS A 270 -20.11 -12.69 -5.18
C LYS A 270 -20.21 -11.32 -5.84
N VAL A 271 -19.84 -11.24 -7.11
CA VAL A 271 -19.75 -9.98 -7.86
C VAL A 271 -20.65 -10.05 -9.10
N PRO A 272 -21.86 -9.47 -9.04
CA PRO A 272 -22.76 -9.42 -10.18
C PRO A 272 -22.30 -8.36 -11.19
N LEU A 273 -22.07 -8.77 -12.44
CA LEU A 273 -21.58 -7.88 -13.50
C LEU A 273 -22.68 -7.53 -14.52
N ASN A 274 -22.49 -6.44 -15.26
CA ASN A 274 -23.34 -6.08 -16.39
C ASN A 274 -23.12 -6.97 -17.62
N GLU A 275 -23.91 -6.76 -18.67
CA GLU A 275 -23.89 -7.61 -19.88
C GLU A 275 -22.54 -7.64 -20.63
N ARG A 276 -21.65 -6.66 -20.40
CA ARG A 276 -20.34 -6.63 -21.06
C ARG A 276 -19.46 -7.82 -20.66
N ALA A 277 -19.70 -8.41 -19.49
CA ALA A 277 -18.96 -9.57 -19.00
C ALA A 277 -19.64 -10.92 -19.32
N SER A 278 -20.88 -10.93 -19.83
CA SER A 278 -21.69 -12.17 -19.93
C SER A 278 -21.11 -13.24 -20.88
N ASN A 279 -20.39 -12.81 -21.92
CA ASN A 279 -19.91 -13.67 -23.01
C ASN A 279 -18.40 -13.99 -22.95
N VAL A 280 -17.79 -13.83 -21.78
CA VAL A 280 -16.35 -14.04 -21.60
C VAL A 280 -16.02 -15.54 -21.46
N GLY A 281 -14.96 -16.01 -22.11
CA GLY A 281 -14.49 -17.39 -22.00
C GLY A 281 -13.88 -17.72 -20.63
N GLY A 282 -13.88 -19.01 -20.24
CA GLY A 282 -13.47 -19.43 -18.89
C GLY A 282 -12.05 -19.03 -18.47
N SER A 283 -11.09 -19.05 -19.40
CA SER A 283 -9.71 -18.59 -19.12
C SER A 283 -9.65 -17.11 -18.76
N GLN A 284 -10.33 -16.25 -19.54
CA GLN A 284 -10.40 -14.82 -19.25
C GLN A 284 -11.20 -14.52 -17.99
N CYS A 285 -12.29 -15.26 -17.73
CA CYS A 285 -13.05 -15.12 -16.47
C CYS A 285 -12.19 -15.43 -15.24
N ARG A 286 -11.36 -16.49 -15.28
CA ARG A 286 -10.42 -16.77 -14.19
C ARG A 286 -9.45 -15.62 -13.97
N LYS A 287 -8.95 -14.99 -15.04
CA LYS A 287 -8.07 -13.83 -14.91
C LYS A 287 -8.80 -12.59 -14.35
N MET A 288 -10.06 -12.36 -14.74
CA MET A 288 -10.92 -11.32 -14.13
C MET A 288 -11.09 -11.56 -12.62
N ALA A 289 -11.43 -12.79 -12.23
CA ALA A 289 -11.60 -13.17 -10.84
C ALA A 289 -10.28 -13.07 -10.04
N ALA A 290 -9.14 -13.40 -10.66
CA ALA A 290 -7.82 -13.25 -10.04
C ALA A 290 -7.50 -11.78 -9.72
N GLN A 291 -7.77 -10.85 -10.63
CA GLN A 291 -7.57 -9.41 -10.37
C GLN A 291 -8.33 -8.94 -9.13
N LEU A 292 -9.60 -9.33 -9.00
CA LEU A 292 -10.40 -8.98 -7.83
C LEU A 292 -9.90 -9.69 -6.57
N LEU A 293 -9.60 -10.99 -6.65
CA LEU A 293 -9.17 -11.77 -5.49
C LEU A 293 -7.88 -11.21 -4.87
N PHE A 294 -6.87 -10.88 -5.68
CA PHE A 294 -5.62 -10.27 -5.16
C PHE A 294 -5.85 -8.86 -4.61
N THR A 295 -6.71 -8.06 -5.26
CA THR A 295 -7.10 -6.74 -4.75
C THR A 295 -7.78 -6.83 -3.38
N LEU A 296 -8.70 -7.78 -3.21
CA LEU A 296 -9.46 -7.96 -1.97
C LEU A 296 -8.59 -8.56 -0.85
N ARG A 297 -7.66 -9.46 -1.17
CA ARG A 297 -6.69 -10.00 -0.21
C ARG A 297 -5.79 -8.91 0.39
N ASP A 298 -5.37 -7.95 -0.42
CA ASP A 298 -4.59 -6.80 0.07
C ASP A 298 -5.44 -5.78 0.84
N LEU A 299 -6.75 -5.74 0.57
CA LEU A 299 -7.67 -4.80 1.20
C LEU A 299 -7.99 -5.17 2.66
N THR A 300 -8.21 -6.46 2.94
CA THR A 300 -8.72 -6.94 4.23
C THR A 300 -7.73 -7.86 4.92
N ALA A 301 -7.56 -7.70 6.24
CA ALA A 301 -6.79 -8.66 7.04
C ALA A 301 -7.42 -10.07 7.05
N THR A 302 -8.74 -10.15 6.86
CA THR A 302 -9.45 -11.41 6.74
C THR A 302 -9.07 -12.12 5.44
N ARG A 303 -8.83 -13.43 5.52
CA ARG A 303 -8.52 -14.24 4.35
C ARG A 303 -9.71 -14.29 3.40
N VAL A 304 -9.54 -13.73 2.20
CA VAL A 304 -10.49 -13.92 1.10
C VAL A 304 -10.26 -15.29 0.47
N GLY A 305 -11.28 -16.15 0.55
CA GLY A 305 -11.20 -17.54 0.11
C GLY A 305 -11.41 -17.70 -1.40
N GLN A 306 -12.39 -16.99 -1.95
CA GLN A 306 -12.79 -17.11 -3.34
C GLN A 306 -13.52 -15.87 -3.87
N VAL A 307 -13.49 -15.69 -5.19
CA VAL A 307 -14.32 -14.71 -5.91
C VAL A 307 -15.22 -15.45 -6.90
N GLU A 308 -16.52 -15.18 -6.83
CA GLU A 308 -17.53 -15.63 -7.79
C GLU A 308 -17.96 -14.44 -8.64
N LEU A 309 -17.88 -14.58 -9.96
CA LEU A 309 -18.40 -13.59 -10.92
C LEU A 309 -19.72 -14.10 -11.48
N ASP A 310 -20.76 -13.25 -11.50
CA ASP A 310 -22.02 -13.57 -12.15
C ASP A 310 -22.23 -12.77 -13.43
N ARG A 311 -23.01 -13.36 -14.33
CA ARG A 311 -23.59 -12.66 -15.47
C ARG A 311 -24.73 -11.73 -15.02
N ALA A 312 -25.12 -10.82 -15.90
CA ALA A 312 -26.24 -9.93 -15.67
C ALA A 312 -27.58 -10.67 -15.40
N ASN A 313 -27.77 -11.86 -15.98
CA ASN A 313 -28.92 -12.73 -15.71
C ASN A 313 -28.87 -13.46 -14.35
N GLY A 314 -27.82 -13.25 -13.54
CA GLY A 314 -27.62 -13.86 -12.22
C GLY A 314 -27.04 -15.27 -12.23
N SER A 315 -26.77 -15.85 -13.41
CA SER A 315 -26.07 -17.14 -13.51
C SER A 315 -24.57 -16.97 -13.25
N GLN A 316 -23.96 -17.97 -12.62
CA GLN A 316 -22.52 -17.99 -12.35
C GLN A 316 -21.72 -18.01 -13.65
N LEU A 317 -20.80 -17.05 -13.80
CA LEU A 317 -19.85 -16.96 -14.91
C LEU A 317 -18.62 -17.83 -14.63
N CYS A 318 -17.98 -17.64 -13.47
CA CYS A 318 -16.94 -18.53 -12.94
C CYS A 318 -16.69 -18.27 -11.44
N VAL A 319 -15.98 -19.21 -10.81
CA VAL A 319 -15.44 -19.07 -9.44
C VAL A 319 -13.93 -19.29 -9.51
N LEU A 320 -13.17 -18.50 -8.76
CA LEU A 320 -11.73 -18.69 -8.57
C LEU A 320 -11.42 -18.72 -7.07
N GLY A 321 -10.86 -19.85 -6.63
CA GLY A 321 -10.33 -20.01 -5.28
C GLY A 321 -8.89 -19.55 -5.14
N GLY A 322 -8.46 -19.35 -3.89
CA GLY A 322 -7.11 -18.89 -3.56
C GLY A 322 -5.97 -19.68 -4.20
N ASP A 323 -5.96 -21.00 -4.04
CA ASP A 323 -4.86 -21.84 -4.53
C ASP A 323 -4.76 -21.84 -6.06
N GLN A 324 -5.89 -21.69 -6.75
CA GLN A 324 -5.95 -21.56 -8.21
C GLN A 324 -5.40 -20.23 -8.71
N ALA A 325 -5.39 -19.21 -7.85
CA ALA A 325 -4.96 -17.87 -8.21
C ALA A 325 -3.44 -17.66 -8.06
N GLU A 326 -2.75 -18.52 -7.30
CA GLU A 326 -1.31 -18.39 -7.02
C GLU A 326 -0.45 -18.40 -8.31
N GLY A 327 -0.92 -19.03 -9.38
CA GLY A 327 -0.27 -18.96 -10.69
C GLY A 327 -0.15 -17.54 -11.26
N TYR A 328 -0.97 -16.60 -10.79
CA TYR A 328 -0.98 -15.19 -11.22
C TYR A 328 -0.33 -14.24 -10.21
N ALA A 329 0.21 -14.76 -9.10
CA ALA A 329 0.77 -13.95 -8.02
C ALA A 329 1.83 -12.95 -8.54
N PRO A 330 1.81 -11.71 -8.05
CA PRO A 330 2.78 -10.66 -8.44
C PRO A 330 4.21 -11.03 -8.03
N ASP A 331 4.35 -11.81 -6.96
CA ASP A 331 5.57 -12.30 -6.35
C ASP A 331 5.64 -13.84 -6.44
N ARG A 332 6.22 -14.36 -7.53
CA ARG A 332 6.52 -15.80 -7.65
C ARG A 332 7.81 -16.11 -6.91
N ILE A 333 7.77 -16.14 -5.59
CA ILE A 333 8.94 -16.41 -4.75
C ILE A 333 8.75 -17.73 -4.03
N SER A 334 9.88 -18.35 -3.66
CA SER A 334 9.90 -19.39 -2.63
C SER A 334 9.08 -18.94 -1.41
N PRO A 335 8.20 -19.78 -0.82
CA PRO A 335 7.41 -19.42 0.36
C PRO A 335 8.26 -18.98 1.59
N LYS A 336 9.55 -19.28 1.58
CA LYS A 336 10.54 -18.90 2.59
C LYS A 336 11.83 -18.47 1.90
N PRO A 337 11.90 -17.25 1.34
CA PRO A 337 13.08 -16.79 0.63
C PRO A 337 14.28 -16.73 1.57
N GLY A 338 15.46 -17.08 1.05
CA GLY A 338 16.72 -16.93 1.76
C GLY A 338 17.05 -15.48 2.10
N GLN A 339 17.77 -15.29 3.21
CA GLN A 339 18.39 -14.02 3.58
C GLN A 339 19.87 -14.14 3.29
N TYR A 340 20.42 -13.34 2.38
CA TYR A 340 21.80 -13.46 1.94
C TYR A 340 22.60 -12.22 2.29
N PHE A 341 23.92 -12.36 2.35
CA PHE A 341 24.87 -11.26 2.55
C PHE A 341 26.25 -11.65 2.02
N VAL A 342 27.13 -10.66 1.87
CA VAL A 342 28.55 -10.86 1.57
C VAL A 342 29.34 -10.79 2.88
N ASP A 343 30.12 -11.83 3.19
CA ASP A 343 30.93 -11.88 4.41
C ASP A 343 32.19 -11.01 4.32
N ALA A 344 32.95 -10.92 5.42
CA ALA A 344 34.17 -10.13 5.49
C ALA A 344 35.29 -10.58 4.51
N GLN A 345 35.20 -11.79 3.96
CA GLN A 345 36.14 -12.32 2.97
C GLN A 345 35.67 -12.10 1.53
N GLY A 346 34.51 -11.46 1.33
CA GLY A 346 33.91 -11.26 0.01
C GLY A 346 33.19 -12.50 -0.52
N ARG A 347 32.72 -13.40 0.34
CA ARG A 347 31.98 -14.62 -0.02
C ARG A 347 30.49 -14.43 0.19
N LEU A 348 29.68 -15.05 -0.66
CA LEU A 348 28.24 -15.08 -0.49
C LEU A 348 27.84 -16.11 0.58
N ALA A 349 27.07 -15.67 1.56
CA ALA A 349 26.53 -16.50 2.63
C ALA A 349 25.02 -16.30 2.78
N ARG A 350 24.34 -17.32 3.29
CA ARG A 350 22.92 -17.31 3.65
C ARG A 350 22.77 -17.34 5.17
N MET A 351 21.90 -16.49 5.70
CA MET A 351 21.42 -16.52 7.08
C MET A 351 20.21 -17.44 7.21
N ARG A 352 20.19 -18.25 8.26
CA ARG A 352 19.03 -19.02 8.71
C ARG A 352 18.67 -18.67 10.15
N ALA A 353 17.38 -18.76 10.46
CA ALA A 353 16.93 -18.72 11.85
C ALA A 353 17.51 -19.93 12.61
N GLY A 354 18.03 -19.69 13.82
CA GLY A 354 18.54 -20.75 14.68
C GLY A 354 17.45 -21.74 15.08
N ALA A 355 17.84 -22.97 15.42
CA ALA A 355 16.95 -24.12 15.63
C ALA A 355 15.91 -23.98 16.77
N ARG A 356 15.86 -22.86 17.50
CA ARG A 356 14.91 -22.62 18.61
C ARG A 356 13.71 -21.74 18.27
N ASP A 357 13.59 -21.27 17.02
CA ASP A 357 12.38 -20.58 16.51
C ASP A 357 11.28 -21.56 16.04
N SER A 358 11.49 -22.87 16.17
CA SER A 358 10.41 -23.87 16.04
C SER A 358 9.61 -23.91 17.34
N ALA A 359 8.29 -23.71 17.23
CA ALA A 359 7.32 -23.49 18.30
C ALA A 359 7.07 -24.67 19.28
N ASP A 360 8.12 -25.39 19.70
CA ASP A 360 8.01 -26.59 20.54
C ASP A 360 9.08 -26.68 21.64
N SER A 361 9.44 -25.56 22.28
CA SER A 361 10.26 -25.60 23.51
C SER A 361 9.53 -24.94 24.68
N THR A 362 9.14 -25.77 25.65
CA THR A 362 8.43 -25.39 26.88
C THR A 362 9.35 -24.95 28.02
N ASP A 363 10.64 -24.77 27.77
CA ASP A 363 11.60 -24.46 28.83
C ASP A 363 11.90 -22.96 28.84
N GLY A 364 11.15 -22.26 29.71
CA GLY A 364 11.31 -20.84 30.01
C GLY A 364 12.64 -20.52 30.69
N VAL A 365 13.71 -20.48 29.89
CA VAL A 365 14.97 -19.84 30.25
C VAL A 365 15.15 -18.62 29.37
N ASP A 366 15.23 -17.46 30.01
CA ASP A 366 15.52 -16.16 29.41
C ASP A 366 16.84 -16.25 28.61
N SER A 367 16.75 -16.43 27.29
CA SER A 367 17.89 -16.69 26.41
C SER A 367 18.25 -15.43 25.63
N THR A 368 19.31 -14.80 26.09
CA THR A 368 20.00 -13.67 25.49
C THR A 368 20.96 -14.15 24.39
N ASP A 369 20.41 -14.60 23.25
CA ASP A 369 20.99 -14.52 21.90
C ASP A 369 20.16 -15.40 20.94
N GLY A 370 19.43 -14.77 20.02
CA GLY A 370 18.76 -15.47 18.93
C GLY A 370 19.77 -15.74 17.82
N ASP A 371 20.60 -16.78 17.99
CA ASP A 371 21.70 -17.09 17.08
C ASP A 371 21.22 -17.27 15.63
N VAL A 372 21.62 -16.34 14.77
CA VAL A 372 21.51 -16.47 13.32
C VAL A 372 22.65 -17.36 12.86
N VAL A 373 22.31 -18.51 12.25
CA VAL A 373 23.33 -19.38 11.67
C VAL A 373 23.62 -18.93 10.25
N THR A 374 24.89 -18.72 9.94
CA THR A 374 25.36 -18.35 8.59
C THR A 374 26.00 -19.55 7.90
N GLU A 375 25.64 -19.79 6.65
CA GLU A 375 26.21 -20.85 5.81
C GLU A 375 26.70 -20.25 4.48
N LEU A 376 27.89 -20.63 4.03
CA LEU A 376 28.38 -20.25 2.70
C LEU A 376 27.52 -20.94 1.63
N VAL A 377 27.18 -20.22 0.57
CA VAL A 377 26.48 -20.85 -0.55
C VAL A 377 27.41 -21.83 -1.29
N PRO A 378 26.90 -22.92 -1.87
CA PRO A 378 27.64 -23.71 -2.84
C PRO A 378 28.20 -22.88 -4.00
N GLY A 379 29.30 -23.36 -4.60
CA GLY A 379 29.86 -22.81 -5.84
C GLY A 379 30.84 -21.63 -5.68
N PRO A 380 31.19 -20.97 -6.79
CA PRO A 380 32.30 -20.01 -6.85
C PRO A 380 32.20 -18.84 -5.86
N PHE A 381 30.98 -18.35 -5.62
CA PHE A 381 30.74 -17.22 -4.71
C PHE A 381 30.87 -17.59 -3.23
N GLY A 382 30.67 -18.84 -2.84
CA GLY A 382 30.96 -19.30 -1.48
C GLY A 382 32.43 -19.64 -1.25
N ARG A 383 33.21 -19.91 -2.30
CA ARG A 383 34.64 -20.25 -2.22
C ARG A 383 35.60 -19.05 -2.33
N ALA A 384 35.07 -17.84 -2.55
CA ALA A 384 35.85 -16.64 -2.81
C ALA A 384 36.71 -16.70 -4.09
N GLU A 385 36.32 -17.48 -5.10
CA GLU A 385 37.02 -17.48 -6.41
C GLU A 385 37.02 -16.07 -7.03
N GLN A 386 35.94 -15.33 -6.81
CA GLN A 386 35.86 -13.89 -6.97
C GLN A 386 35.43 -13.26 -5.66
N ARG A 387 36.19 -12.28 -5.17
CA ARG A 387 35.80 -11.53 -3.96
C ARG A 387 34.76 -10.48 -4.33
N LEU A 388 33.57 -10.63 -3.77
CA LEU A 388 32.42 -9.77 -4.03
C LEU A 388 32.38 -8.58 -3.09
N ARG A 389 31.79 -7.47 -3.54
CA ARG A 389 31.35 -6.34 -2.69
C ARG A 389 29.84 -6.26 -2.55
N THR A 390 29.12 -6.56 -3.63
CA THR A 390 27.68 -6.46 -3.74
C THR A 390 27.14 -7.61 -4.56
N VAL A 391 25.93 -8.05 -4.23
CA VAL A 391 25.33 -9.26 -4.80
C VAL A 391 23.83 -9.07 -5.00
N ALA A 392 23.27 -9.80 -5.95
CA ALA A 392 21.83 -10.02 -6.12
C ALA A 392 21.58 -11.51 -6.34
N VAL A 393 20.50 -12.03 -5.76
CA VAL A 393 20.14 -13.45 -5.86
C VAL A 393 18.92 -13.57 -6.76
N GLU A 394 18.96 -14.47 -7.74
CA GLU A 394 17.82 -14.73 -8.63
C GLU A 394 16.60 -15.18 -7.81
N ARG A 395 15.39 -14.84 -8.25
CA ARG A 395 14.16 -15.03 -7.46
C ARG A 395 13.85 -16.48 -7.10
N ASP A 396 14.33 -17.43 -7.92
CA ASP A 396 14.22 -18.87 -7.65
C ASP A 396 15.38 -19.43 -6.80
N GLU A 397 16.29 -18.56 -6.35
CA GLU A 397 17.47 -18.84 -5.53
C GLU A 397 18.49 -19.78 -6.21
N ARG A 398 18.44 -19.99 -7.54
CA ARG A 398 19.37 -20.91 -8.22
C ARG A 398 20.69 -20.27 -8.59
N ARG A 399 20.68 -19.00 -8.99
CA ARG A 399 21.88 -18.24 -9.37
C ARG A 399 21.98 -16.96 -8.56
N ALA A 400 23.18 -16.39 -8.55
CA ALA A 400 23.41 -15.03 -8.08
C ALA A 400 24.27 -14.27 -9.08
N ALA A 401 24.16 -12.96 -9.04
CA ALA A 401 25.04 -12.02 -9.72
C ALA A 401 25.88 -11.27 -8.68
N GLY A 402 27.19 -11.19 -8.89
CA GLY A 402 28.12 -10.56 -7.95
C GLY A 402 29.02 -9.55 -8.66
N VAL A 403 29.19 -8.39 -8.05
CA VAL A 403 30.18 -7.39 -8.47
C VAL A 403 31.43 -7.53 -7.60
N THR A 404 32.60 -7.51 -8.23
CA THR A 404 33.91 -7.66 -7.57
C THR A 404 34.24 -6.49 -6.63
N THR A 405 35.10 -6.73 -5.65
CA THR A 405 35.55 -5.73 -4.66
C THR A 405 36.10 -4.43 -5.26
N ASP A 406 36.72 -4.50 -6.44
CA ASP A 406 37.20 -3.32 -7.19
C ASP A 406 36.07 -2.55 -7.91
N GLY A 407 34.84 -3.06 -7.91
CA GLY A 407 33.67 -2.47 -8.57
C GLY A 407 33.65 -2.63 -10.10
N ARG A 408 34.60 -3.35 -10.70
CA ARG A 408 34.79 -3.30 -12.16
C ARG A 408 34.07 -4.39 -12.90
N SER A 409 33.96 -5.59 -12.34
CA SER A 409 33.47 -6.76 -13.05
C SER A 409 32.23 -7.34 -12.38
N MET A 410 31.25 -7.74 -13.19
CA MET A 410 30.09 -8.49 -12.74
C MET A 410 30.10 -9.91 -13.32
N TYR A 411 29.82 -10.88 -12.47
CA TYR A 411 29.74 -12.30 -12.78
C TYR A 411 28.39 -12.87 -12.37
N VAL A 412 27.97 -13.96 -13.01
CA VAL A 412 26.81 -14.77 -12.62
C VAL A 412 27.29 -16.19 -12.35
N ALA A 413 26.79 -16.82 -11.29
CA ALA A 413 27.16 -18.18 -10.92
C ALA A 413 25.98 -18.93 -10.27
N PRO A 414 25.91 -20.26 -10.41
CA PRO A 414 25.01 -21.08 -9.60
C PRO A 414 25.39 -21.01 -8.12
N ILE A 415 24.38 -21.05 -7.25
CA ILE A 415 24.55 -20.97 -5.78
C ILE A 415 23.92 -22.15 -5.04
N VAL A 416 23.46 -23.17 -5.78
CA VAL A 416 22.81 -24.37 -5.24
C VAL A 416 23.59 -25.66 -5.50
N TYR A 417 24.62 -25.60 -6.35
CA TYR A 417 25.56 -26.69 -6.62
C TYR A 417 26.93 -26.10 -6.94
N ASP A 418 27.95 -26.95 -6.94
CA ASP A 418 29.29 -26.56 -7.39
C ASP A 418 29.34 -26.55 -8.92
N GLY A 419 29.39 -25.36 -9.51
CA GLY A 419 29.40 -25.15 -10.96
C GLY A 419 30.40 -24.08 -11.36
N GLU A 420 30.55 -23.86 -12.67
CA GLU A 420 31.50 -22.89 -13.21
C GLU A 420 31.00 -21.44 -13.10
N LEU A 421 31.94 -20.51 -12.95
CA LEU A 421 31.69 -19.08 -13.05
C LEU A 421 31.35 -18.72 -14.50
N VAL A 422 30.19 -18.09 -14.74
CA VAL A 422 29.91 -17.53 -16.08
C VAL A 422 30.86 -16.35 -16.30
N LYS A 423 31.58 -16.37 -17.44
CA LYS A 423 32.55 -15.33 -17.84
C LYS A 423 31.97 -13.93 -17.65
N THR A 424 32.83 -12.98 -17.28
CA THR A 424 32.48 -11.56 -17.04
C THR A 424 31.49 -11.04 -18.08
N LEU A 425 30.28 -10.72 -17.65
CA LEU A 425 29.20 -10.27 -18.53
C LEU A 425 29.22 -8.76 -18.71
N VAL A 426 29.69 -8.04 -17.69
CA VAL A 426 29.79 -6.57 -17.69
C VAL A 426 31.12 -6.15 -17.07
N THR A 427 31.78 -5.17 -17.71
CA THR A 427 32.99 -4.53 -17.18
C THR A 427 32.85 -3.00 -17.26
N SER A 428 33.12 -2.33 -16.14
CA SER A 428 33.26 -0.87 -16.05
C SER A 428 34.70 -0.43 -16.33
N GLN A 429 34.85 0.75 -16.95
CA GLN A 429 36.17 1.35 -17.20
C GLN A 429 36.67 2.19 -16.02
N SER A 430 35.83 2.41 -15.00
CA SER A 430 36.22 3.14 -13.81
C SER A 430 37.39 2.48 -13.07
N LYS A 431 38.26 3.33 -12.53
CA LYS A 431 39.40 2.94 -11.67
C LYS A 431 39.08 3.08 -10.19
N ASP A 432 38.11 3.91 -9.82
CA ASP A 432 37.64 4.03 -8.44
C ASP A 432 36.47 3.07 -8.24
N PRO A 433 36.54 2.13 -7.27
CA PRO A 433 35.42 1.25 -6.96
C PRO A 433 34.11 2.02 -6.67
N LYS A 434 34.17 3.21 -6.09
CA LYS A 434 32.98 4.04 -5.85
C LYS A 434 32.29 4.43 -7.15
N ASP A 435 33.05 4.51 -8.24
CA ASP A 435 32.61 4.84 -9.58
C ASP A 435 32.40 3.63 -10.49
N GLY A 436 32.63 2.42 -9.99
CA GLY A 436 32.31 1.19 -10.70
C GLY A 436 30.81 0.83 -10.66
N LEU A 437 30.53 -0.41 -11.04
CA LEU A 437 29.18 -0.97 -11.12
C LEU A 437 28.42 -0.85 -9.79
N SER A 438 27.11 -0.59 -9.87
CA SER A 438 26.19 -0.62 -8.73
C SER A 438 25.95 -2.05 -8.24
N ALA A 439 25.25 -2.20 -7.11
CA ALA A 439 24.67 -3.50 -6.77
C ALA A 439 23.69 -3.94 -7.89
N PRO A 440 23.75 -5.20 -8.35
CA PRO A 440 22.80 -5.71 -9.34
C PRO A 440 21.39 -5.88 -8.75
N SER A 441 20.40 -6.15 -9.60
CA SER A 441 19.03 -6.53 -9.21
C SER A 441 18.37 -7.39 -10.29
N TRP A 442 17.60 -8.39 -9.87
CA TRP A 442 16.84 -9.29 -10.74
C TRP A 442 15.37 -8.87 -10.82
N ASP A 443 14.90 -8.66 -12.04
CA ASP A 443 13.48 -8.40 -12.25
C ASP A 443 12.63 -9.68 -12.28
N GLY A 444 11.33 -9.50 -12.41
CA GLY A 444 10.38 -10.59 -12.47
C GLY A 444 10.38 -11.47 -13.73
N ARG A 445 11.16 -11.11 -14.75
CA ARG A 445 11.45 -11.90 -15.95
C ARG A 445 12.79 -12.64 -15.82
N ASN A 446 13.44 -12.55 -14.66
CA ASN A 446 14.81 -12.94 -14.43
C ASN A 446 15.81 -12.15 -15.28
N ASP A 447 15.46 -10.93 -15.74
CA ASP A 447 16.46 -10.05 -16.31
C ASP A 447 17.37 -9.50 -15.22
N LEU A 448 18.66 -9.38 -15.51
CA LEU A 448 19.64 -8.82 -14.58
C LEU A 448 19.93 -7.36 -14.93
N TRP A 449 19.83 -6.49 -13.95
CA TRP A 449 19.99 -5.04 -14.11
C TRP A 449 21.17 -4.52 -13.27
N VAL A 450 21.96 -3.62 -13.84
CA VAL A 450 23.10 -2.98 -13.17
C VAL A 450 23.38 -1.59 -13.76
N ALA A 451 23.71 -0.61 -12.92
CA ALA A 451 24.19 0.69 -13.40
C ALA A 451 25.73 0.70 -13.46
N ASP A 452 26.28 1.15 -14.58
CA ASP A 452 27.69 1.55 -14.66
C ASP A 452 27.78 3.02 -14.29
N ARG A 453 28.57 3.31 -13.26
CA ARG A 453 28.61 4.61 -12.61
C ARG A 453 29.88 5.38 -12.93
N ASP A 454 30.57 4.96 -13.98
CA ASP A 454 31.78 5.60 -14.50
C ASP A 454 31.42 7.01 -15.02
N PRO A 455 32.00 8.08 -14.45
CA PRO A 455 31.76 9.45 -14.92
C PRO A 455 32.02 9.66 -16.41
N GLY A 456 32.88 8.84 -17.03
CA GLY A 456 33.14 8.90 -18.47
C GLY A 456 32.06 8.25 -19.33
N HIS A 457 31.24 7.36 -18.76
CA HIS A 457 30.21 6.61 -19.50
C HIS A 457 29.12 6.06 -18.56
N LEU A 458 28.25 6.94 -18.07
CA LEU A 458 27.10 6.58 -17.23
C LEU A 458 26.06 5.83 -18.06
N ARG A 459 25.66 4.63 -17.60
CA ARG A 459 24.69 3.79 -18.33
C ARG A 459 23.93 2.85 -17.40
N LEU A 460 22.68 2.57 -17.75
CA LEU A 460 21.90 1.48 -17.17
C LEU A 460 21.97 0.28 -18.12
N LEU A 461 22.32 -0.89 -17.59
CA LEU A 461 22.49 -2.11 -18.36
C LEU A 461 21.48 -3.17 -17.94
N ARG A 462 20.96 -3.91 -18.91
CA ARG A 462 20.09 -5.08 -18.75
C ARG A 462 20.68 -6.27 -19.48
N LEU A 463 20.66 -7.43 -18.84
CA LEU A 463 21.03 -8.71 -19.43
C LEU A 463 19.81 -9.62 -19.41
N ASP A 464 19.43 -10.13 -20.57
CA ASP A 464 18.32 -11.06 -20.72
C ASP A 464 18.63 -12.35 -19.95
N HIS A 465 17.77 -12.71 -18.98
CA HIS A 465 17.99 -13.88 -18.12
C HIS A 465 19.34 -13.91 -17.37
N GLY A 466 20.02 -12.76 -17.25
CA GLY A 466 21.37 -12.66 -16.69
C GLY A 466 22.46 -13.26 -17.59
N GLU A 467 22.20 -13.36 -18.89
CA GLU A 467 23.07 -13.97 -19.89
C GLU A 467 23.27 -13.05 -21.10
N GLY A 468 24.16 -13.44 -22.01
CA GLY A 468 24.38 -12.74 -23.28
C GLY A 468 25.10 -11.39 -23.13
N GLN A 469 24.96 -10.56 -24.17
CA GLN A 469 25.55 -9.23 -24.21
C GLN A 469 24.67 -8.22 -23.46
N PRO A 470 25.26 -7.33 -22.65
CA PRO A 470 24.50 -6.31 -21.95
C PRO A 470 23.88 -5.31 -22.94
N GLN A 471 22.59 -5.05 -22.74
CA GLN A 471 21.82 -4.06 -23.48
C GLN A 471 21.79 -2.77 -22.67
N GLU A 472 22.11 -1.65 -23.31
CA GLU A 472 21.92 -0.34 -22.69
C GLU A 472 20.44 0.02 -22.69
N VAL A 473 19.98 0.55 -21.56
CA VAL A 473 18.58 0.91 -21.34
C VAL A 473 18.47 2.42 -21.19
N ASP A 474 17.73 3.04 -22.12
CA ASP A 474 17.44 4.46 -22.06
C ASP A 474 16.58 4.80 -20.83
N VAL A 475 16.98 5.81 -20.08
CA VAL A 475 16.24 6.34 -18.93
C VAL A 475 15.77 7.76 -19.23
N ALA A 476 14.52 7.89 -19.67
CA ALA A 476 13.94 9.18 -20.03
C ALA A 476 13.82 10.10 -18.81
N GLY A 477 14.34 11.33 -18.94
CA GLY A 477 14.30 12.34 -17.88
C GLY A 477 15.39 12.20 -16.82
N LEU A 478 16.42 11.37 -17.03
CA LEU A 478 17.58 11.27 -16.15
C LEU A 478 18.55 12.48 -16.30
N ASN A 479 18.56 13.15 -17.46
CA ASN A 479 19.32 14.39 -17.71
C ASN A 479 20.82 14.32 -17.36
N GLY A 480 21.45 13.16 -17.53
CA GLY A 480 22.87 12.95 -17.20
C GLY A 480 23.15 12.76 -15.70
N ALA A 481 22.11 12.73 -14.86
CA ALA A 481 22.24 12.38 -13.45
C ALA A 481 22.74 10.93 -13.30
N ARG A 482 23.44 10.69 -12.19
CA ARG A 482 24.13 9.43 -11.95
C ARG A 482 23.23 8.46 -11.19
N ILE A 483 23.03 7.26 -11.71
CA ILE A 483 22.29 6.20 -10.99
C ILE A 483 23.22 5.55 -9.96
N GLU A 484 22.94 5.74 -8.68
CA GLU A 484 23.72 5.16 -7.58
C GLU A 484 23.30 3.73 -7.22
N GLN A 485 22.01 3.44 -7.33
CA GLN A 485 21.44 2.13 -6.98
C GLN A 485 20.27 1.80 -7.91
N VAL A 486 20.16 0.52 -8.28
CA VAL A 486 19.06 -0.03 -9.08
C VAL A 486 18.34 -1.11 -8.26
N ARG A 487 17.01 -1.05 -8.20
CA ARG A 487 16.17 -2.09 -7.59
C ARG A 487 14.93 -2.35 -8.44
N MET A 488 14.82 -3.55 -8.99
CA MET A 488 13.68 -3.98 -9.80
C MET A 488 12.54 -4.48 -8.91
N SER A 489 11.31 -4.12 -9.26
CA SER A 489 10.13 -4.66 -8.59
C SER A 489 9.99 -6.16 -8.89
N ALA A 490 9.30 -6.86 -7.98
CA ALA A 490 8.95 -8.26 -8.19
C ALA A 490 8.26 -8.48 -9.52
N ASP A 491 7.30 -7.64 -9.88
CA ASP A 491 6.56 -7.66 -11.14
C ASP A 491 7.35 -7.22 -12.39
N GLY A 492 8.59 -6.75 -12.27
CA GLY A 492 9.44 -6.33 -13.39
C GLY A 492 8.89 -5.19 -14.28
N VAL A 493 7.80 -4.52 -13.88
CA VAL A 493 7.25 -3.36 -14.60
C VAL A 493 7.66 -2.03 -13.97
N ARG A 494 8.25 -2.06 -12.77
CA ARG A 494 8.72 -0.88 -12.04
C ARG A 494 10.20 -1.02 -11.68
N ILE A 495 10.87 0.13 -11.63
CA ILE A 495 12.27 0.24 -11.24
C ILE A 495 12.42 1.37 -10.24
N ALA A 496 13.08 1.11 -9.13
CA ALA A 496 13.49 2.10 -8.16
C ALA A 496 14.97 2.45 -8.39
N LEU A 497 15.24 3.74 -8.59
CA LEU A 497 16.56 4.29 -8.86
C LEU A 497 16.91 5.29 -7.75
N LEU A 498 18.07 5.13 -7.13
CA LEU A 498 18.70 6.24 -6.42
C LEU A 498 19.50 7.04 -7.43
N VAL A 499 19.18 8.32 -7.58
CA VAL A 499 19.77 9.19 -8.60
C VAL A 499 20.46 10.34 -7.90
N ASN A 500 21.76 10.50 -8.14
CA ASN A 500 22.55 11.63 -7.69
C ASN A 500 22.55 12.75 -8.74
N GLU A 501 22.05 13.92 -8.34
CA GLU A 501 22.02 15.14 -9.15
C GLU A 501 22.37 16.33 -8.23
N GLY A 502 23.34 17.14 -8.66
CA GLY A 502 23.72 18.33 -7.89
C GLY A 502 24.24 18.05 -6.47
N GLY A 503 24.76 16.84 -6.22
CA GLY A 503 25.26 16.41 -4.90
C GLY A 503 24.20 15.82 -3.97
N HIS A 504 22.92 15.81 -4.37
CA HIS A 504 21.84 15.17 -3.61
C HIS A 504 21.43 13.86 -4.25
N THR A 505 21.19 12.84 -3.44
CA THR A 505 20.71 11.53 -3.92
C THR A 505 19.23 11.39 -3.63
N THR A 506 18.39 11.31 -4.65
CA THR A 506 16.94 11.20 -4.49
C THR A 506 16.41 9.87 -5.03
N LEU A 507 15.28 9.40 -4.49
CA LEU A 507 14.60 8.20 -4.98
C LEU A 507 13.65 8.53 -6.13
N ARG A 508 13.84 7.85 -7.26
CA ARG A 508 12.99 7.93 -8.45
C ARG A 508 12.37 6.56 -8.74
N ILE A 509 11.08 6.52 -9.00
CA ILE A 509 10.37 5.31 -9.47
C ILE A 509 10.04 5.49 -10.94
N GLY A 510 10.52 4.57 -11.77
CA GLY A 510 10.29 4.53 -13.21
C GLY A 510 9.39 3.37 -13.63
N ARG A 511 8.78 3.52 -14.80
CA ARG A 511 8.04 2.46 -15.49
C ARG A 511 8.95 1.82 -16.53
N VAL A 512 9.01 0.50 -16.55
CA VAL A 512 9.80 -0.25 -17.53
C VAL A 512 8.93 -0.61 -18.71
N GLU A 513 9.20 -0.01 -19.87
CA GLU A 513 8.50 -0.29 -21.12
C GLU A 513 9.30 -1.24 -21.99
N ARG A 514 8.57 -2.12 -22.68
CA ARG A 514 9.12 -3.12 -23.58
C ARG A 514 8.32 -3.04 -24.88
N ILE A 515 8.94 -2.51 -25.92
CA ILE A 515 8.28 -2.18 -27.19
C ILE A 515 8.96 -2.97 -28.32
N GLY A 516 8.17 -3.34 -29.33
CA GLY A 516 8.66 -4.02 -30.52
C GLY A 516 8.53 -5.53 -30.43
N ASP A 517 9.58 -6.23 -30.85
CA ASP A 517 9.60 -7.68 -30.94
C ASP A 517 9.44 -8.35 -29.55
N PRO A 518 8.54 -9.34 -29.39
CA PRO A 518 8.35 -10.01 -28.10
C PRO A 518 9.56 -10.83 -27.61
N GLU A 519 10.42 -11.32 -28.52
CA GLU A 519 11.61 -12.10 -28.15
C GLU A 519 12.77 -11.16 -27.80
N HIS A 520 12.90 -10.04 -28.51
CA HIS A 520 13.97 -9.05 -28.31
C HIS A 520 13.40 -7.63 -28.21
N PRO A 521 12.65 -7.31 -27.13
CA PRO A 521 12.02 -6.00 -27.02
C PRO A 521 13.06 -4.92 -26.79
N GLN A 522 12.81 -3.73 -27.36
CA GLN A 522 13.49 -2.53 -26.91
C GLN A 522 13.00 -2.18 -25.51
N VAL A 523 13.92 -2.17 -24.54
CA VAL A 523 13.63 -1.89 -23.15
C VAL A 523 14.00 -0.44 -22.84
N SER A 524 13.10 0.28 -22.17
CA SER A 524 13.34 1.65 -21.70
C SER A 524 12.73 1.89 -20.33
N VAL A 525 13.26 2.88 -19.60
CA VAL A 525 12.68 3.38 -18.36
C VAL A 525 12.11 4.77 -18.61
N VAL A 526 10.83 4.95 -18.34
CA VAL A 526 10.11 6.20 -18.64
C VAL A 526 9.32 6.72 -17.46
N GLU A 527 8.91 7.99 -17.55
CA GLU A 527 8.06 8.69 -16.58
C GLU A 527 8.52 8.54 -15.13
N LEU A 528 9.79 8.87 -14.88
CA LEU A 528 10.36 8.92 -13.53
C LEU A 528 9.53 9.82 -12.61
N ARG A 529 9.14 9.31 -11.44
CA ARG A 529 8.41 10.03 -10.39
C ARG A 529 9.19 10.06 -9.08
N PRO A 530 9.03 11.08 -8.23
CA PRO A 530 9.60 11.06 -6.88
C PRO A 530 9.03 9.88 -6.08
N GLY A 531 9.89 9.00 -5.57
CA GLY A 531 9.47 7.89 -4.68
C GLY A 531 9.53 8.22 -3.19
N ALA A 532 10.26 9.28 -2.83
CA ALA A 532 10.36 9.77 -1.45
C ALA A 532 10.42 11.31 -1.42
N PRO A 533 9.34 12.02 -1.82
CA PRO A 533 9.33 13.47 -1.97
C PRO A 533 9.60 14.25 -0.66
N GLN A 534 9.40 13.63 0.50
CA GLN A 534 9.69 14.21 1.81
C GLN A 534 11.16 14.04 2.26
N MET A 535 11.94 13.23 1.55
CA MET A 535 13.37 13.02 1.81
C MET A 535 14.18 13.99 0.96
N GLU A 536 15.13 14.67 1.60
CA GLU A 536 16.12 15.52 0.91
C GLU A 536 17.23 14.65 0.30
N ASP A 537 17.72 13.68 1.07
CA ASP A 537 18.74 12.72 0.64
C ASP A 537 18.36 11.29 1.03
N VAL A 538 18.47 10.37 0.09
CA VAL A 538 18.19 8.94 0.26
C VAL A 538 19.50 8.17 0.20
N THR A 539 19.76 7.39 1.24
CA THR A 539 20.96 6.55 1.40
C THR A 539 20.75 5.15 0.84
N ALA A 540 19.60 4.53 1.08
CA ALA A 540 19.32 3.17 0.66
C ALA A 540 17.82 2.95 0.43
N VAL A 541 17.50 2.02 -0.46
CA VAL A 541 16.13 1.61 -0.76
C VAL A 541 16.04 0.11 -1.02
N SER A 542 14.92 -0.50 -0.63
CA SER A 542 14.52 -1.85 -1.04
C SER A 542 13.01 -1.89 -1.27
N TRP A 543 12.57 -2.72 -2.21
CA TRP A 543 11.17 -3.17 -2.28
C TRP A 543 10.83 -3.94 -1.01
N ALA A 544 9.69 -3.63 -0.40
CA ALA A 544 9.24 -4.16 0.89
C ALA A 544 7.75 -4.50 0.82
N GLY A 545 7.41 -5.34 -0.16
CA GLY A 545 6.05 -5.64 -0.57
C GLY A 545 5.77 -5.23 -2.02
N ARG A 546 4.54 -5.50 -2.45
CA ARG A 546 4.14 -5.42 -3.86
C ARG A 546 3.98 -3.99 -4.37
N SER A 547 3.73 -3.01 -3.51
CA SER A 547 3.56 -1.60 -3.89
C SER A 547 4.24 -0.64 -2.93
N ARG A 548 5.14 -1.16 -2.09
CA ARG A 548 5.79 -0.47 -0.99
C ARG A 548 7.29 -0.64 -1.03
N LEU A 549 8.00 0.37 -0.58
CA LEU A 549 9.44 0.46 -0.48
C LEU A 549 9.79 0.77 0.98
N VAL A 550 10.92 0.24 1.46
CA VAL A 550 11.58 0.78 2.65
C VAL A 550 12.68 1.72 2.20
N VAL A 551 12.66 2.94 2.74
CA VAL A 551 13.55 4.03 2.35
C VAL A 551 14.33 4.49 3.59
N VAL A 552 15.64 4.59 3.42
CA VAL A 552 16.59 5.09 4.40
C VAL A 552 17.10 6.44 3.90
N GLY A 553 16.89 7.52 4.66
CA GLY A 553 17.29 8.85 4.18
C GLY A 553 17.20 9.93 5.26
N LYS A 554 17.54 11.16 4.90
CA LYS A 554 17.35 12.35 5.72
C LYS A 554 16.15 13.13 5.18
N GLU A 555 15.25 13.50 6.07
CA GLU A 555 14.16 14.42 5.74
C GLU A 555 14.69 15.85 5.60
N SER A 556 13.96 16.68 4.87
CA SER A 556 14.34 18.08 4.71
C SER A 556 14.40 18.80 6.06
N GLY A 557 15.54 19.40 6.38
CA GLY A 557 15.81 20.03 7.67
C GLY A 557 16.05 19.06 8.84
N GLY A 558 16.05 17.75 8.58
CA GLY A 558 16.31 16.70 9.57
C GLY A 558 17.81 16.46 9.77
N LEU A 559 18.24 16.33 11.03
CA LEU A 559 19.65 16.05 11.36
C LEU A 559 20.00 14.56 11.34
N GLN A 560 19.00 13.69 11.51
CA GLN A 560 19.19 12.25 11.66
C GLN A 560 18.58 11.47 10.48
N GLN A 561 19.20 10.33 10.18
CA GLN A 561 18.69 9.38 9.21
C GLN A 561 17.41 8.72 9.74
N GLN A 562 16.39 8.64 8.90
CA GLN A 562 15.09 8.04 9.17
C GLN A 562 14.90 6.79 8.30
N LEU A 563 14.20 5.80 8.84
CA LEU A 563 13.70 4.65 8.09
C LEU A 563 12.18 4.76 7.98
N ARG A 564 11.67 4.73 6.75
CA ARG A 564 10.22 4.82 6.50
C ARG A 564 9.78 3.89 5.39
N TYR A 565 8.53 3.46 5.50
CA TYR A 565 7.83 2.86 4.39
C TYR A 565 7.19 3.92 3.49
N MET A 566 7.46 3.80 2.19
CA MET A 566 6.90 4.63 1.12
C MET A 566 6.09 3.76 0.17
N GLN A 567 4.97 4.26 -0.32
CA GLN A 567 4.28 3.63 -1.45
C GLN A 567 4.99 3.99 -2.77
N THR A 568 4.77 3.18 -3.80
CA THR A 568 5.36 3.44 -5.13
C THR A 568 4.90 4.71 -5.82
N ASP A 569 3.79 5.29 -5.38
CA ASP A 569 3.30 6.59 -5.83
C ASP A 569 3.94 7.77 -5.07
N GLY A 570 4.86 7.51 -4.14
CA GLY A 570 5.55 8.51 -3.33
C GLY A 570 4.77 8.97 -2.10
N SER A 571 3.59 8.40 -1.81
CA SER A 571 2.86 8.66 -0.57
C SER A 571 3.47 7.92 0.63
N LEU A 572 3.23 8.46 1.83
CA LEU A 572 3.61 7.80 3.08
C LEU A 572 2.74 6.56 3.31
N SER A 573 3.36 5.44 3.68
CA SER A 573 2.60 4.26 4.09
C SER A 573 1.96 4.47 5.46
N ALA A 574 0.78 3.87 5.69
CA ALA A 574 0.15 3.84 7.00
C ALA A 574 0.90 2.94 8.00
N ALA A 575 1.78 2.05 7.51
CA ALA A 575 2.72 1.33 8.36
C ALA A 575 3.66 2.36 9.01
N GLY A 576 3.54 2.50 10.34
CA GLY A 576 4.17 3.58 11.12
C GLY A 576 5.70 3.64 11.02
N ASN A 577 6.28 4.59 11.76
CA ASN A 577 7.73 4.77 11.79
C ASN A 577 8.43 3.47 12.20
N LEU A 578 9.46 3.09 11.44
CA LEU A 578 10.31 1.97 11.81
C LEU A 578 11.24 2.40 12.96
N PRO A 579 11.62 1.48 13.87
CA PRO A 579 12.68 1.74 14.84
C PRO A 579 13.93 2.26 14.12
N GLY A 580 14.53 3.32 14.67
CA GLY A 580 15.77 3.86 14.13
C GLY A 580 16.89 2.82 14.17
N ALA A 581 17.74 2.83 13.13
CA ALA A 581 18.98 2.07 13.09
C ALA A 581 20.14 3.03 12.84
N ASN A 582 21.25 2.80 13.54
CA ASN A 582 22.41 3.68 13.45
C ASN A 582 23.11 3.50 12.09
N ARG A 583 23.27 4.61 11.35
CA ARG A 583 24.15 4.73 10.17
C ARG A 583 23.98 3.59 9.16
N VAL A 584 22.72 3.31 8.81
CA VAL A 584 22.38 2.33 7.78
C VAL A 584 22.87 2.81 6.42
N THR A 585 23.59 1.95 5.71
CA THR A 585 24.07 2.23 4.35
C THR A 585 23.39 1.39 3.29
N GLU A 586 22.86 0.24 3.65
CA GLU A 586 22.16 -0.67 2.74
C GLU A 586 21.00 -1.32 3.48
N ILE A 587 19.90 -1.58 2.77
CA ILE A 587 18.71 -2.21 3.32
C ILE A 587 18.17 -3.23 2.32
N ALA A 588 17.63 -4.32 2.84
CA ALA A 588 16.96 -5.37 2.11
C ALA A 588 15.67 -5.75 2.83
N ALA A 589 14.62 -5.91 2.05
CA ALA A 589 13.33 -6.38 2.50
C ALA A 589 12.82 -7.44 1.52
N ALA A 590 11.99 -8.33 2.01
CA ALA A 590 11.31 -9.30 1.17
C ALA A 590 9.98 -8.71 0.65
N ASP A 591 9.45 -9.34 -0.39
CA ASP A 591 8.09 -9.06 -0.86
C ASP A 591 7.03 -9.55 0.16
N ASP A 592 7.34 -10.57 0.98
CA ASP A 592 6.52 -10.96 2.14
C ASP A 592 6.85 -10.08 3.35
N GLU A 593 5.91 -9.19 3.69
CA GLU A 593 6.05 -8.22 4.77
C GLU A 593 6.17 -8.84 6.18
N ARG A 594 5.92 -10.14 6.31
CA ARG A 594 6.08 -10.88 7.58
C ARG A 594 7.53 -11.29 7.84
N LEU A 595 8.40 -11.14 6.86
CA LEU A 595 9.82 -11.43 7.00
C LEU A 595 10.57 -10.23 7.58
N PRO A 596 11.68 -10.47 8.30
CA PRO A 596 12.46 -9.39 8.89
C PRO A 596 13.07 -8.48 7.83
N LEU A 597 13.19 -7.19 8.14
CA LEU A 597 14.10 -6.34 7.39
C LEU A 597 15.55 -6.72 7.72
N VAL A 598 16.45 -6.58 6.77
CA VAL A 598 17.88 -6.78 6.96
C VAL A 598 18.60 -5.52 6.48
N ALA A 599 19.57 -5.03 7.26
CA ALA A 599 20.33 -3.84 6.89
C ALA A 599 21.80 -4.01 7.21
N HIS A 600 22.63 -3.24 6.52
CA HIS A 600 24.05 -3.07 6.87
C HIS A 600 24.22 -1.71 7.56
N SER A 601 24.63 -1.76 8.83
CA SER A 601 25.05 -0.64 9.66
C SER A 601 26.57 -0.57 9.65
N LYS A 602 27.13 0.63 9.49
CA LYS A 602 28.60 0.83 9.57
C LYS A 602 29.18 0.47 10.94
N GLU A 603 28.36 0.48 11.98
CA GLU A 603 28.80 0.27 13.36
C GLU A 603 28.51 -1.17 13.83
N ASP A 604 27.38 -1.72 13.42
CA ASP A 604 26.86 -2.99 13.94
C ASP A 604 26.97 -4.17 12.96
N GLY A 605 27.44 -3.93 11.74
CA GLY A 605 27.49 -4.94 10.67
C GLY A 605 26.12 -5.23 10.09
N ILE A 606 25.80 -6.51 9.87
CA ILE A 606 24.48 -6.93 9.40
C ILE A 606 23.52 -6.99 10.59
N VAL A 607 22.45 -6.21 10.53
CA VAL A 607 21.39 -6.14 11.53
C VAL A 607 20.06 -6.61 10.94
N ARG A 608 19.18 -7.16 11.78
CA ARG A 608 17.86 -7.67 11.41
C ARG A 608 16.78 -7.03 12.28
N LEU A 609 15.64 -6.72 11.67
CA LEU A 609 14.45 -6.21 12.34
C LEU A 609 13.25 -7.13 12.03
N PRO A 610 12.94 -8.09 12.91
CA PRO A 610 11.68 -8.83 12.86
C PRO A 610 10.47 -7.90 12.99
N PRO A 611 9.31 -8.24 12.38
CA PRO A 611 8.09 -7.46 12.56
C PRO A 611 7.72 -7.29 14.04
N GLY A 612 7.44 -6.06 14.47
CA GLY A 612 7.08 -5.74 15.85
C GLY A 612 8.21 -5.83 16.88
N ALA A 613 9.46 -6.01 16.45
CA ALA A 613 10.63 -6.09 17.32
C ALA A 613 11.55 -4.87 17.17
N ASN A 614 12.75 -4.94 17.76
CA ASN A 614 13.84 -3.98 17.60
C ASN A 614 14.98 -4.56 16.74
N TRP A 615 15.85 -3.69 16.24
CA TRP A 615 17.06 -4.09 15.52
C TRP A 615 17.98 -4.94 16.39
N LYS A 616 18.50 -6.03 15.81
CA LYS A 616 19.50 -6.90 16.44
C LYS A 616 20.62 -7.20 15.46
N THR A 617 21.86 -7.20 15.94
CA THR A 617 23.01 -7.66 15.15
C THR A 617 22.87 -9.14 14.86
N ALA A 618 22.95 -9.50 13.58
CA ALA A 618 22.98 -10.87 13.10
C ALA A 618 24.41 -11.32 12.75
N VAL A 619 25.20 -10.43 12.13
CA VAL A 619 26.60 -10.70 11.77
C VAL A 619 27.42 -9.45 11.99
N LYS A 620 28.47 -9.52 12.83
CA LYS A 620 29.30 -8.34 13.18
C LYS A 620 30.06 -7.75 11.99
N THR A 621 30.41 -8.57 11.00
CA THR A 621 31.21 -8.14 9.83
C THR A 621 30.63 -8.75 8.55
N GLY A 622 30.18 -7.90 7.65
CA GLY A 622 29.62 -8.27 6.35
C GLY A 622 28.97 -7.06 5.69
N SER A 623 28.53 -7.22 4.45
CA SER A 623 27.87 -6.18 3.66
C SER A 623 26.85 -6.78 2.69
N SER A 624 26.19 -5.94 1.90
CA SER A 624 25.28 -6.31 0.82
C SER A 624 24.21 -7.31 1.25
N PRO A 625 23.41 -7.01 2.31
CA PRO A 625 22.26 -7.84 2.64
C PRO A 625 21.29 -7.86 1.44
N VAL A 626 20.74 -9.02 1.12
CA VAL A 626 19.84 -9.16 -0.02
C VAL A 626 18.81 -10.28 0.21
N TYR A 627 17.59 -10.03 -0.24
CA TYR A 627 16.57 -11.03 -0.52
C TYR A 627 16.55 -11.32 -2.02
N PRO A 628 16.08 -12.49 -2.48
CA PRO A 628 15.97 -12.80 -3.90
C PRO A 628 15.22 -11.70 -4.68
N GLY A 629 15.85 -11.15 -5.73
CA GLY A 629 15.40 -9.97 -6.49
C GLY A 629 16.51 -8.94 -6.76
#